data_AF-A0AA92NWE2-F1
#
_entry.id   AF-A0AA92NWE2-F1
#
_cell.length_a   1.000
_cell.length_b   1.000
_cell.length_c   1.000
_cell.angle_alpha   90.00
_cell.angle_beta   90.00
_cell.angle_gamma   90.00
#
_symmetry.space_group_name_H-M   'P 1'
#
loop_
_entity.id
_entity.type
_entity.pdbx_description
1 polymer ?
#
loop_
_entity_poly.entity_id
_entity_poly.type
_entity_poly.pdbx_seq_one_letter_code
_entity_poly.pdbx_strand_id
1 'polypeptide(L)'
;MHPFKESIRFYARNIESLLLLSAVLVVPFFIIHNFTLNYLNLIAAITGAKFVASFFNLFLLLLFLLILQIPFAQYVQSDLDGDERPIRKAFRAFFEHSFSVFVLGIVFSFLVSTGMMLFMIPGLILMVLFYLTPFFVVLKKQSAWRSWRAAMEMGKKHFFQIFGLLLLVSVVEWLISMAGLFLVTSITATFGAVMFIELLLNVIVLPFFAVMFMMYVNKWKDEAARAEAAVAGGLLLDER
;
A
#
# COMPACT_ATOMS: atom_id res chain seq x y z
N MET A 1 -15.82 -7.74 -14.78
CA MET A 1 -14.43 -8.01 -15.20
C MET A 1 -13.62 -8.40 -13.96
N HIS A 2 -12.60 -9.25 -14.08
CA HIS A 2 -11.86 -9.76 -12.91
C HIS A 2 -10.70 -8.81 -12.57
N PRO A 3 -10.70 -8.12 -11.40
CA PRO A 3 -9.76 -7.03 -11.10
C PRO A 3 -8.29 -7.42 -11.22
N PHE A 4 -7.95 -8.65 -10.84
CA PHE A 4 -6.59 -9.17 -10.95
C PHE A 4 -6.04 -9.24 -12.40
N LYS A 5 -6.87 -9.62 -13.38
CA LYS A 5 -6.43 -9.68 -14.78
C LYS A 5 -6.24 -8.28 -15.35
N GLU A 6 -7.08 -7.36 -14.90
CA GLU A 6 -7.05 -5.97 -15.29
C GLU A 6 -5.86 -5.24 -14.68
N SER A 7 -5.51 -5.52 -13.42
CA SER A 7 -4.32 -4.94 -12.79
C SER A 7 -3.03 -5.37 -13.50
N ILE A 8 -2.91 -6.63 -13.92
CA ILE A 8 -1.78 -7.10 -14.74
C ILE A 8 -1.72 -6.37 -16.08
N ARG A 9 -2.85 -6.29 -16.79
CA ARG A 9 -2.90 -5.61 -18.10
C ARG A 9 -2.56 -4.12 -17.97
N PHE A 10 -3.12 -3.47 -16.95
CA PHE A 10 -2.86 -2.07 -16.65
C PHE A 10 -1.38 -1.85 -16.34
N TYR A 11 -0.81 -2.67 -15.46
CA TYR A 11 0.59 -2.59 -15.08
C TYR A 11 1.51 -2.78 -16.30
N ALA A 12 1.26 -3.79 -17.13
CA ALA A 12 2.05 -4.04 -18.33
C ALA A 12 1.96 -2.90 -19.35
N ARG A 13 0.78 -2.29 -19.53
CA ARG A 13 0.58 -1.14 -20.42
C ARG A 13 1.29 0.11 -19.93
N ASN A 14 1.34 0.32 -18.61
CA ASN A 14 1.83 1.54 -17.98
C ASN A 14 3.17 1.33 -17.25
N ILE A 15 3.91 0.27 -17.56
CA ILE A 15 5.06 -0.16 -16.77
C ILE A 15 6.14 0.92 -16.68
N GLU A 16 6.42 1.62 -17.78
CA GLU A 16 7.43 2.68 -17.82
C GLU A 16 7.08 3.81 -16.85
N SER A 17 5.87 4.36 -16.94
CA SER A 17 5.40 5.43 -16.06
C SER A 17 5.39 5.02 -14.59
N LEU A 18 4.95 3.79 -14.29
CA LEU A 18 4.91 3.25 -12.93
C LEU A 18 6.31 3.01 -12.38
N LEU A 19 7.24 2.49 -13.20
CA LEU A 19 8.63 2.31 -12.82
C LEU A 19 9.33 3.64 -12.59
N LEU A 20 9.11 4.65 -13.44
CA LEU A 20 9.63 6.00 -13.23
C LEU A 20 9.13 6.60 -11.90
N LEU A 21 7.83 6.50 -11.64
CA LEU A 21 7.23 6.97 -10.40
C LEU A 21 7.82 6.24 -9.18
N SER A 22 7.98 4.92 -9.27
CA SER A 22 8.56 4.11 -8.19
C SER A 22 10.06 4.34 -8.00
N ALA A 23 10.85 4.53 -9.06
CA ALA A 23 12.27 4.82 -8.94
C ALA A 23 12.51 6.15 -8.21
N VAL A 24 11.69 7.17 -8.48
CA VAL A 24 11.82 8.47 -7.82
C VAL A 24 11.33 8.44 -6.37
N LEU A 25 10.23 7.73 -6.09
CA LEU A 25 9.56 7.78 -4.78
C LEU A 25 9.96 6.62 -3.85
N VAL A 26 10.08 5.39 -4.34
CA VAL A 26 10.37 4.21 -3.50
C VAL A 26 11.84 4.19 -3.08
N VAL A 27 12.77 4.52 -3.97
CA VAL A 27 14.23 4.49 -3.69
C VAL A 27 14.63 5.29 -2.44
N PRO A 28 14.28 6.59 -2.29
CA PRO A 28 14.69 7.35 -1.11
C PRO A 28 14.08 6.78 0.17
N PHE A 29 12.81 6.34 0.15
CA PHE A 29 12.17 5.72 1.32
C PHE A 29 12.82 4.37 1.67
N PHE A 30 13.17 3.56 0.68
CA PHE A 30 13.86 2.29 0.88
C PHE A 30 15.25 2.48 1.51
N ILE A 31 16.02 3.47 1.04
CA ILE A 31 17.33 3.81 1.62
C ILE A 31 17.18 4.28 3.07
N ILE A 32 16.25 5.22 3.33
CA ILE A 32 16.00 5.72 4.69
C ILE A 32 15.58 4.57 5.62
N HIS A 33 14.67 3.71 5.17
CA HIS A 33 14.21 2.55 5.92
C HIS A 33 15.37 1.63 6.29
N ASN A 34 16.13 1.16 5.28
CA ASN A 34 17.22 0.22 5.48
C ASN A 34 18.32 0.80 6.36
N PHE A 35 18.73 2.06 6.13
CA PHE A 35 19.78 2.68 6.92
C PHE A 35 19.36 2.80 8.40
N THR A 36 18.12 3.21 8.65
CA THR A 36 17.57 3.32 10.00
C THR A 36 17.52 1.96 10.69
N LEU A 37 17.07 0.92 9.99
CA LEU A 37 16.98 -0.43 10.58
C LEU A 37 18.33 -1.07 10.81
N ASN A 38 19.30 -0.90 9.92
CA ASN A 38 20.65 -1.40 10.16
C ASN A 38 21.25 -0.75 11.41
N TYR A 39 21.05 0.56 11.60
CA TYR A 39 21.47 1.27 12.81
C TYR A 39 20.78 0.75 14.08
N LEU A 40 19.44 0.58 14.04
CA LEU A 40 18.70 0.05 15.19
C LEU A 40 19.05 -1.40 15.52
N ASN A 41 19.29 -2.23 14.51
CA ASN A 41 19.72 -3.63 14.70
C ASN A 41 21.11 -3.70 15.32
N LEU A 42 22.03 -2.79 14.96
CA LEU A 42 23.35 -2.68 15.60
C LEU A 42 23.20 -2.38 17.10
N ILE A 43 22.39 -1.38 17.46
CA ILE A 43 22.13 -1.04 18.87
C ILE A 43 21.46 -2.21 19.59
N ALA A 44 20.49 -2.86 18.96
CA ALA A 44 19.79 -4.00 19.53
C ALA A 44 20.71 -5.23 19.74
N ALA A 45 21.70 -5.42 18.87
CA ALA A 45 22.70 -6.47 19.03
C ALA A 45 23.59 -6.23 20.25
N ILE A 46 23.93 -4.96 20.54
CA ILE A 46 24.76 -4.57 21.68
C ILE A 46 23.96 -4.58 22.99
N THR A 47 22.73 -4.08 22.98
CA THR A 47 21.88 -3.90 24.17
C THR A 47 21.00 -5.11 24.49
N GLY A 48 20.87 -6.06 23.56
CA GLY A 48 19.92 -7.19 23.65
C GLY A 48 18.47 -6.82 23.32
N ALA A 49 18.16 -5.55 23.03
CA ALA A 49 16.80 -5.04 22.83
C ALA A 49 16.23 -5.32 21.42
N LYS A 50 16.28 -6.59 20.96
CA LYS A 50 15.80 -6.99 19.61
C LYS A 50 14.35 -6.59 19.32
N PHE A 51 13.49 -6.60 20.35
CA PHE A 51 12.09 -6.20 20.21
C PHE A 51 11.94 -4.75 19.73
N VAL A 52 12.83 -3.83 20.14
CA VAL A 52 12.79 -2.43 19.73
C VAL A 52 13.06 -2.31 18.23
N ALA A 53 14.08 -3.01 17.74
CA ALA A 53 14.40 -3.04 16.31
C ALA A 53 13.25 -3.62 15.49
N SER A 54 12.62 -4.71 15.95
CA SER A 54 11.43 -5.29 15.29
C SER A 54 10.23 -4.34 15.28
N PHE A 55 10.03 -3.56 16.36
CA PHE A 55 8.95 -2.58 16.44
C PHE A 55 9.12 -1.50 15.39
N PHE A 56 10.31 -0.88 15.35
CA PHE A 56 10.61 0.17 14.39
C PHE A 56 10.63 -0.33 12.95
N ASN A 57 11.02 -1.58 12.70
CA ASN A 57 10.89 -2.21 11.39
C ASN A 57 9.45 -2.19 10.89
N LEU A 58 8.54 -2.80 11.65
CA LEU A 58 7.13 -2.86 11.28
C LEU A 58 6.51 -1.45 11.20
N PHE A 59 6.84 -0.58 12.15
CA PHE A 59 6.34 0.79 12.21
C PHE A 59 6.72 1.59 10.96
N LEU A 60 8.01 1.59 10.59
CA LEU A 60 8.49 2.33 9.42
C LEU A 60 7.97 1.72 8.12
N LEU A 61 7.91 0.39 8.02
CA LEU A 61 7.37 -0.30 6.86
C LEU A 61 5.92 0.12 6.61
N LEU A 62 5.07 0.08 7.64
CA LEU A 62 3.66 0.48 7.51
C LEU A 62 3.50 1.98 7.21
N LEU A 63 4.32 2.83 7.85
CA LEU A 63 4.28 4.27 7.63
C LEU A 63 4.59 4.61 6.17
N PHE A 64 5.67 4.03 5.63
CA PHE A 64 6.10 4.26 4.26
C PHE A 64 5.14 3.64 3.25
N LEU A 65 4.60 2.46 3.56
CA LEU A 65 3.57 1.81 2.75
C LEU A 65 2.34 2.70 2.56
N LEU A 66 1.82 3.31 3.63
CA LEU A 66 0.65 4.20 3.54
C LEU A 66 0.91 5.43 2.65
N ILE A 67 2.11 6.00 2.73
CA ILE A 67 2.48 7.21 1.98
C ILE A 67 2.74 6.88 0.51
N LEU A 68 3.51 5.82 0.24
CA LEU A 68 3.92 5.44 -1.11
C LEU A 68 2.74 4.97 -1.96
N GLN A 69 1.64 4.50 -1.36
CA GLN A 69 0.45 4.10 -2.13
C GLN A 69 -0.29 5.27 -2.81
N ILE A 70 -0.24 6.48 -2.24
CA ILE A 70 -0.95 7.67 -2.75
C ILE A 70 -0.65 7.95 -4.23
N PRO A 71 0.61 8.12 -4.65
CA PRO A 71 0.94 8.47 -6.04
C PRO A 71 0.51 7.38 -7.02
N PHE A 72 0.66 6.09 -6.68
CA PHE A 72 0.24 5.00 -7.55
C PHE A 72 -1.28 4.89 -7.65
N ALA A 73 -2.01 5.06 -6.54
CA ALA A 73 -3.46 5.12 -6.53
C ALA A 73 -3.97 6.29 -7.39
N GLN A 74 -3.34 7.47 -7.28
CA GLN A 74 -3.67 8.64 -8.09
C GLN A 74 -3.36 8.40 -9.58
N TYR A 75 -2.23 7.76 -9.90
CA TYR A 75 -1.88 7.43 -11.28
C TYR A 75 -2.97 6.56 -11.91
N VAL A 76 -3.37 5.49 -11.22
CA VAL A 76 -4.43 4.59 -11.69
C VAL A 76 -5.74 5.34 -11.88
N GLN A 77 -6.14 6.15 -10.90
CA GLN A 77 -7.38 6.91 -11.01
C GLN A 77 -7.35 7.86 -12.20
N SER A 78 -6.27 8.59 -12.39
CA SER A 78 -6.12 9.52 -13.50
C SER A 78 -6.11 8.83 -14.87
N ASP A 79 -5.46 7.67 -15.00
CA ASP A 79 -5.48 6.90 -16.25
C ASP A 79 -6.89 6.35 -16.56
N LEU A 80 -7.62 5.90 -15.53
CA LEU A 80 -9.01 5.45 -15.67
C LEU A 80 -9.96 6.59 -16.04
N ASP A 81 -9.70 7.79 -15.52
CA ASP A 81 -10.47 9.01 -15.84
C ASP A 81 -10.10 9.59 -17.23
N GLY A 82 -9.11 9.03 -17.93
CA GLY A 82 -8.68 9.47 -19.26
C GLY A 82 -7.86 10.76 -19.25
N ASP A 83 -7.19 11.06 -18.13
CA ASP A 83 -6.38 12.27 -18.00
C ASP A 83 -5.15 12.27 -18.91
N GLU A 84 -4.85 13.39 -19.55
CA GLU A 84 -3.70 13.51 -20.46
C GLU A 84 -2.32 13.41 -19.78
N ARG A 85 -2.24 13.66 -18.45
CA ARG A 85 -0.96 13.72 -17.70
C ARG A 85 -1.06 13.03 -16.32
N PRO A 86 -1.23 11.70 -16.28
CA PRO A 86 -1.44 10.96 -15.03
C PRO A 86 -0.21 11.01 -14.10
N ILE A 87 1.02 10.98 -14.65
CA ILE A 87 2.26 11.09 -13.86
C ILE A 87 2.33 12.40 -13.07
N ARG A 88 2.03 13.53 -13.73
CA ARG A 88 2.08 14.84 -13.08
C ARG A 88 1.07 14.93 -11.95
N LYS A 89 -0.14 14.38 -12.14
CA LYS A 89 -1.17 14.31 -11.11
C LYS A 89 -0.75 13.41 -9.95
N ALA A 90 -0.10 12.28 -10.22
CA ALA A 90 0.44 11.38 -9.20
C ALA A 90 1.44 12.08 -8.28
N PHE A 91 2.45 12.77 -8.84
CA PHE A 91 3.40 13.55 -8.05
C PHE A 91 2.72 14.67 -7.26
N ARG A 92 1.79 15.39 -7.89
CA ARG A 92 1.04 16.45 -7.22
C ARG A 92 0.27 15.91 -6.01
N ALA A 93 -0.46 14.81 -6.17
CA ALA A 93 -1.21 14.18 -5.09
C ALA A 93 -0.30 13.68 -3.96
N PHE A 94 0.89 13.17 -4.27
CA PHE A 94 1.89 12.85 -3.26
C PHE A 94 2.22 14.09 -2.42
N PHE A 95 2.62 15.21 -3.01
CA PHE A 95 2.96 16.40 -2.22
C PHE A 95 1.76 17.01 -1.48
N GLU A 96 0.56 16.98 -2.07
CA GLU A 96 -0.66 17.53 -1.48
C GLU A 96 -1.20 16.69 -0.30
N HIS A 97 -1.06 15.36 -0.36
CA HIS A 97 -1.68 14.47 0.60
C HIS A 97 -0.71 13.74 1.53
N SER A 98 0.58 13.62 1.18
CA SER A 98 1.56 12.88 1.98
C SER A 98 1.69 13.42 3.38
N PHE A 99 1.60 14.73 3.61
CA PHE A 99 1.66 15.27 4.98
C PHE A 99 0.46 14.81 5.83
N SER A 100 -0.75 14.88 5.27
CA SER A 100 -1.96 14.45 5.96
C SER A 100 -1.95 12.95 6.25
N VAL A 101 -1.49 12.14 5.29
CA VAL A 101 -1.35 10.69 5.44
C VAL A 101 -0.19 10.32 6.35
N PHE A 102 0.89 11.11 6.40
CA PHE A 102 2.03 10.89 7.30
C PHE A 102 1.61 11.07 8.76
N VAL A 103 0.89 12.14 9.10
CA VAL A 103 0.42 12.40 10.46
C VAL A 103 -0.52 11.30 10.95
N LEU A 104 -1.49 10.92 10.11
CA LEU A 104 -2.41 9.84 10.44
C LEU A 104 -1.72 8.46 10.44
N GLY A 105 -0.78 8.28 9.51
CA GLY A 105 0.03 7.08 9.35
C GLY A 105 0.92 6.82 10.56
N ILE A 106 1.44 7.85 11.23
CA ILE A 106 2.16 7.67 12.50
C ILE A 106 1.25 7.01 13.54
N VAL A 107 0.03 7.52 13.71
CA VAL A 107 -0.94 6.97 14.68
C VAL A 107 -1.31 5.54 14.31
N PHE A 108 -1.60 5.28 13.05
CA PHE A 108 -2.00 3.95 12.60
C PHE A 108 -0.87 2.94 12.64
N SER A 109 0.31 3.27 12.13
CA SER A 109 1.48 2.40 12.20
C SER A 109 1.83 2.11 13.66
N PHE A 110 1.76 3.09 14.56
CA PHE A 110 2.00 2.87 15.98
C PHE A 110 0.97 1.89 16.59
N LEU A 111 -0.32 2.10 16.34
CA LEU A 111 -1.39 1.22 16.84
C LEU A 111 -1.29 -0.20 16.27
N VAL A 112 -1.00 -0.34 14.98
CA VAL A 112 -0.85 -1.64 14.31
C VAL A 112 0.41 -2.34 14.81
N SER A 113 1.55 -1.66 14.89
CA SER A 113 2.80 -2.27 15.38
C SER A 113 2.69 -2.68 16.83
N THR A 114 2.13 -1.83 17.69
CA THR A 114 1.87 -2.17 19.10
C THR A 114 0.86 -3.30 19.22
N GLY A 115 -0.21 -3.25 18.43
CA GLY A 115 -1.22 -4.30 18.34
C GLY A 115 -0.58 -5.63 17.99
N MET A 116 0.18 -5.70 16.89
CA MET A 116 0.87 -6.92 16.44
C MET A 116 1.82 -7.49 17.50
N MET A 117 2.48 -6.62 18.29
CA MET A 117 3.39 -7.06 19.35
C MET A 117 2.68 -7.59 20.60
N LEU A 118 1.60 -6.94 21.03
CA LEU A 118 0.84 -7.37 22.20
C LEU A 118 -0.03 -8.59 21.87
N PHE A 119 -0.75 -8.51 20.75
CA PHE A 119 -1.70 -9.50 20.28
C PHE A 119 -1.81 -9.45 18.74
N MET A 120 -1.32 -10.48 18.05
CA MET A 120 -1.30 -10.54 16.59
C MET A 120 -2.66 -10.26 15.92
N ILE A 121 -3.75 -10.79 16.49
CA ILE A 121 -5.10 -10.68 15.92
C ILE A 121 -5.61 -9.23 15.86
N PRO A 122 -5.66 -8.44 16.96
CA PRO A 122 -6.11 -7.05 16.89
C PRO A 122 -5.19 -6.17 16.02
N GLY A 123 -3.87 -6.42 16.03
CA GLY A 123 -2.96 -5.73 15.10
C GLY A 123 -3.34 -5.96 13.64
N LEU A 124 -3.64 -7.20 13.27
CA LEU A 124 -4.06 -7.57 11.93
C LEU A 124 -5.42 -6.98 11.54
N ILE A 125 -6.39 -6.99 12.46
CA ILE A 125 -7.70 -6.37 12.23
C ILE A 125 -7.54 -4.88 11.94
N LEU A 126 -6.75 -4.16 12.75
CA LEU A 126 -6.46 -2.74 12.51
C LEU A 126 -5.78 -2.54 11.15
N MET A 127 -4.80 -3.37 10.81
CA MET A 127 -4.12 -3.29 9.51
C MET A 127 -5.13 -3.35 8.36
N VAL A 128 -5.99 -4.38 8.32
CA VAL A 128 -6.99 -4.55 7.25
C VAL A 128 -7.97 -3.37 7.17
N LEU A 129 -8.44 -2.88 8.32
CA LEU A 129 -9.43 -1.81 8.37
C LEU A 129 -8.87 -0.45 7.91
N PHE A 130 -7.60 -0.18 8.18
CA PHE A 130 -6.97 1.10 7.86
C PHE A 130 -6.16 1.09 6.57
N TYR A 131 -5.84 -0.08 6.02
CA TYR A 131 -5.03 -0.23 4.81
C TYR A 131 -5.58 0.55 3.61
N LEU A 132 -6.90 0.66 3.48
CA LEU A 132 -7.52 1.35 2.34
C LEU A 132 -7.50 2.88 2.42
N THR A 133 -7.03 3.46 3.53
CA THR A 133 -7.04 4.91 3.77
C THR A 133 -6.41 5.75 2.64
N PRO A 134 -5.18 5.46 2.16
CA PRO A 134 -4.56 6.27 1.10
C PRO A 134 -5.33 6.24 -0.22
N PHE A 135 -5.96 5.11 -0.57
CA PHE A 135 -6.82 5.02 -1.76
C PHE A 135 -8.06 5.90 -1.64
N PHE A 136 -8.67 5.95 -0.46
CA PHE A 136 -9.83 6.82 -0.21
C PHE A 136 -9.46 8.31 -0.15
N VAL A 137 -8.26 8.65 0.29
CA VAL A 137 -7.72 10.03 0.21
C VAL A 137 -7.70 10.49 -1.25
N VAL A 138 -7.19 9.64 -2.14
CA VAL A 138 -7.16 9.90 -3.59
C VAL A 138 -8.57 9.98 -4.18
N LEU A 139 -9.42 9.01 -3.90
CA LEU A 139 -10.78 8.96 -4.46
C LEU A 139 -11.66 10.13 -4.02
N LYS A 140 -11.59 10.50 -2.74
CA LYS A 140 -12.42 11.59 -2.19
C LYS A 140 -11.75 12.96 -2.32
N LYS A 141 -10.47 13.03 -2.71
CA LYS A 141 -9.65 14.26 -2.74
C LYS A 141 -9.73 15.05 -1.42
N GLN A 142 -9.67 14.31 -0.31
CA GLN A 142 -9.83 14.85 1.05
C GLN A 142 -8.69 14.40 1.96
N SER A 143 -8.45 15.16 3.03
CA SER A 143 -7.47 14.82 4.07
C SER A 143 -7.71 13.41 4.65
N ALA A 144 -6.64 12.72 5.04
CA ALA A 144 -6.70 11.38 5.62
C ALA A 144 -7.66 11.28 6.82
N TRP A 145 -7.73 12.33 7.64
CA TRP A 145 -8.64 12.46 8.79
C TRP A 145 -10.13 12.43 8.45
N ARG A 146 -10.53 12.77 7.23
CA ARG A 146 -11.92 12.67 6.77
C ARG A 146 -12.17 11.35 6.03
N SER A 147 -11.14 10.83 5.37
CA SER A 147 -11.24 9.64 4.52
C SER A 147 -11.16 8.31 5.29
N TRP A 148 -10.51 8.26 6.46
CA TRP A 148 -10.31 7.00 7.19
C TRP A 148 -11.61 6.30 7.60
N ARG A 149 -12.68 7.05 7.94
CA ARG A 149 -13.97 6.47 8.31
C ARG A 149 -14.58 5.68 7.15
N ALA A 150 -14.54 6.27 5.96
CA ALA A 150 -15.02 5.62 4.76
C ALA A 150 -14.16 4.40 4.37
N ALA A 151 -12.83 4.51 4.55
CA ALA A 151 -11.94 3.38 4.37
C ALA A 151 -12.25 2.24 5.36
N MET A 152 -12.55 2.56 6.62
CA MET A 152 -12.92 1.59 7.64
C MET A 152 -14.28 0.93 7.37
N GLU A 153 -15.28 1.68 6.92
CA GLU A 153 -16.58 1.13 6.50
C GLU A 153 -16.42 0.12 5.35
N MET A 154 -15.62 0.48 4.34
CA MET A 154 -15.28 -0.44 3.25
C MET A 154 -14.46 -1.64 3.75
N GLY A 155 -13.51 -1.38 4.64
CA GLY A 155 -12.69 -2.39 5.32
C GLY A 155 -13.52 -3.43 6.05
N LYS A 156 -14.60 -3.02 6.73
CA LYS A 156 -15.54 -3.93 7.40
C LYS A 156 -16.34 -4.76 6.40
N LYS A 157 -16.87 -4.12 5.34
CA LYS A 157 -17.70 -4.79 4.33
C LYS A 157 -16.92 -5.85 3.53
N HIS A 158 -15.67 -5.56 3.20
CA HIS A 158 -14.82 -6.42 2.36
C HIS A 158 -13.63 -7.01 3.13
N PHE A 159 -13.76 -7.19 4.45
CA PHE A 159 -12.67 -7.58 5.35
C PHE A 159 -11.88 -8.80 4.84
N PHE A 160 -12.56 -9.92 4.57
CA PHE A 160 -11.91 -11.15 4.12
C PHE A 160 -11.24 -11.01 2.76
N GLN A 161 -11.78 -10.19 1.87
CA GLN A 161 -11.17 -9.96 0.56
C GLN A 161 -9.90 -9.14 0.71
N ILE A 162 -9.93 -8.05 1.48
CA ILE A 162 -8.76 -7.20 1.74
C ILE A 162 -7.69 -8.00 2.49
N PHE A 163 -8.08 -8.75 3.52
CA PHE A 163 -7.17 -9.64 4.25
C PHE A 163 -6.54 -10.69 3.33
N GLY A 164 -7.33 -11.37 2.50
CA GLY A 164 -6.81 -12.34 1.54
C GLY A 164 -5.87 -11.73 0.50
N LEU A 165 -6.18 -10.52 0.02
CA LEU A 165 -5.31 -9.74 -0.87
C LEU A 165 -3.99 -9.36 -0.19
N LEU A 166 -4.05 -8.85 1.05
CA LEU A 166 -2.85 -8.52 1.84
C LEU A 166 -1.99 -9.76 2.09
N LEU A 167 -2.60 -10.88 2.46
CA LEU A 167 -1.90 -12.14 2.68
C LEU A 167 -1.26 -12.64 1.39
N LEU A 168 -1.97 -12.61 0.26
CA LEU A 168 -1.43 -12.99 -1.05
C LEU A 168 -0.22 -12.11 -1.41
N VAL A 169 -0.36 -10.80 -1.23
CA VAL A 169 0.69 -9.81 -1.47
C VAL A 169 1.92 -10.11 -0.61
N SER A 170 1.75 -10.30 0.69
CA SER A 170 2.84 -10.61 1.61
C SER A 170 3.53 -11.94 1.29
N VAL A 171 2.77 -12.98 0.92
CA VAL A 171 3.36 -14.28 0.53
C VAL A 171 4.15 -14.16 -0.77
N VAL A 172 3.61 -13.47 -1.78
CA VAL A 172 4.31 -13.25 -3.05
C VAL A 172 5.56 -12.41 -2.85
N GLU A 173 5.48 -11.33 -2.08
CA GLU A 173 6.63 -10.49 -1.73
C GLU A 173 7.71 -11.28 -1.00
N TRP A 174 7.32 -12.09 -0.02
CA TRP A 174 8.24 -12.95 0.74
C TRP A 174 8.94 -13.97 -0.17
N LEU A 175 8.20 -14.63 -1.07
CA LEU A 175 8.78 -15.57 -2.03
C LEU A 175 9.75 -14.89 -3.01
N ILE A 176 9.37 -13.72 -3.53
CA ILE A 176 10.22 -12.93 -4.43
C ILE A 176 11.50 -12.49 -3.71
N SER A 177 11.38 -12.00 -2.47
CA SER A 177 12.51 -11.56 -1.66
C SER A 177 13.44 -12.72 -1.31
N MET A 178 12.88 -13.87 -0.93
CA MET A 178 13.65 -15.08 -0.63
C MET A 178 14.40 -15.60 -1.86
N ALA A 179 13.74 -15.63 -3.03
CA ALA A 179 14.38 -16.01 -4.29
C ALA A 179 15.49 -15.02 -4.68
N GLY A 180 15.24 -13.71 -4.53
CA GLY A 180 16.24 -12.67 -4.77
C GLY A 180 17.47 -12.84 -3.88
N LEU A 181 17.27 -13.04 -2.57
CA LEU A 181 18.36 -13.28 -1.61
C LEU A 181 19.16 -14.53 -1.98
N PHE A 182 18.49 -15.64 -2.30
CA PHE A 182 19.15 -16.89 -2.69
C PHE A 182 20.01 -16.74 -3.94
N LEU A 183 19.50 -16.06 -4.97
CA LEU A 183 20.22 -15.82 -6.22
C LEU A 183 21.47 -14.95 -5.99
N VAL A 184 21.34 -13.88 -5.21
CA VAL A 184 22.47 -12.97 -4.92
C VAL A 184 23.53 -13.69 -4.12
N THR A 185 23.15 -14.35 -3.02
CA THR A 185 24.10 -15.01 -2.11
C THR A 185 24.82 -16.20 -2.74
N SER A 186 24.26 -16.79 -3.80
CA SER A 186 24.93 -17.81 -4.61
C SER A 186 26.07 -17.27 -5.49
N ILE A 187 26.06 -15.97 -5.79
CA ILE A 187 27.06 -15.30 -6.66
C ILE A 187 28.02 -14.44 -5.82
N THR A 188 27.48 -13.68 -4.87
CA THR A 188 28.22 -12.71 -4.05
C THR A 188 27.64 -12.61 -2.64
N ALA A 189 28.52 -12.51 -1.64
CA ALA A 189 28.14 -12.27 -0.26
C ALA A 189 28.19 -10.78 0.14
N THR A 190 28.27 -9.87 -0.85
CA THR A 190 28.35 -8.43 -0.55
C THR A 190 26.99 -7.87 -0.16
N PHE A 191 26.95 -7.19 0.99
CA PHE A 191 25.74 -6.53 1.50
C PHE A 191 25.10 -5.57 0.48
N GLY A 192 25.94 -4.81 -0.25
CA GLY A 192 25.48 -3.87 -1.26
C GLY A 192 24.72 -4.52 -2.41
N ALA A 193 25.13 -5.72 -2.84
CA ALA A 193 24.44 -6.45 -3.91
C ALA A 193 23.06 -6.94 -3.45
N VAL A 194 22.95 -7.44 -2.22
CA VAL A 194 21.67 -7.87 -1.63
C VAL A 194 20.71 -6.69 -1.54
N MET A 195 21.15 -5.58 -0.95
CA MET A 195 20.35 -4.36 -0.83
C MET A 195 19.90 -3.82 -2.19
N PHE A 196 20.78 -3.86 -3.20
CA PHE A 196 20.45 -3.40 -4.55
C PHE A 196 19.39 -4.27 -5.22
N ILE A 197 19.47 -5.59 -5.10
CA ILE A 197 18.43 -6.49 -5.63
C ILE A 197 17.10 -6.30 -4.90
N GLU A 198 17.10 -6.20 -3.57
CA GLU A 198 15.88 -5.92 -2.81
C GLU A 198 15.25 -4.58 -3.23
N LEU A 199 16.07 -3.56 -3.48
CA LEU A 199 15.60 -2.27 -3.99
C LEU A 199 14.92 -2.44 -5.36
N LEU A 200 15.56 -3.13 -6.31
CA LEU A 200 14.99 -3.37 -7.63
C LEU A 200 13.66 -4.13 -7.56
N LEU A 201 13.60 -5.16 -6.71
CA LEU A 201 12.38 -5.93 -6.50
C LEU A 201 11.27 -5.04 -5.94
N ASN A 202 11.56 -4.20 -4.96
CA ASN A 202 10.58 -3.26 -4.39
C ASN A 202 10.07 -2.23 -5.42
N VAL A 203 10.97 -1.68 -6.23
CA VAL A 203 10.65 -0.73 -7.31
C VAL A 203 9.67 -1.36 -8.32
N ILE A 204 9.83 -2.65 -8.64
CA ILE A 204 8.95 -3.36 -9.59
C ILE A 204 7.65 -3.83 -8.92
N VAL A 205 7.72 -4.37 -7.71
CA VAL A 205 6.60 -5.10 -7.09
C VAL A 205 5.60 -4.17 -6.40
N LEU A 206 6.07 -3.13 -5.70
CA LEU A 206 5.23 -2.20 -4.97
C LEU A 206 4.16 -1.50 -5.85
N PRO A 207 4.51 -0.92 -7.03
CA PRO A 207 3.50 -0.31 -7.89
C PRO A 207 2.45 -1.31 -8.38
N PHE A 208 2.83 -2.56 -8.65
CA PHE A 208 1.87 -3.59 -9.05
C PHE A 208 0.82 -3.85 -7.97
N PHE A 209 1.23 -3.96 -6.71
CA PHE A 209 0.30 -4.13 -5.59
C PHE A 209 -0.61 -2.93 -5.40
N ALA A 210 -0.07 -1.71 -5.48
CA ALA A 210 -0.88 -0.50 -5.40
C ALA A 210 -1.93 -0.43 -6.52
N VAL A 211 -1.55 -0.79 -7.76
CA VAL A 211 -2.50 -0.89 -8.89
C VAL A 211 -3.59 -1.91 -8.60
N MET A 212 -3.20 -3.12 -8.14
CA MET A 212 -4.15 -4.17 -7.81
C MET A 212 -5.18 -3.71 -6.78
N PHE A 213 -4.74 -3.14 -5.65
CA PHE A 213 -5.65 -2.64 -4.63
C PHE A 213 -6.57 -1.54 -5.14
N MET A 214 -6.04 -0.59 -5.93
CA MET A 214 -6.87 0.48 -6.48
C MET A 214 -7.96 -0.04 -7.43
N MET A 215 -7.66 -1.07 -8.23
CA MET A 215 -8.66 -1.73 -9.09
C MET A 215 -9.77 -2.42 -8.26
N TYR A 216 -9.41 -3.09 -7.16
CA TYR A 216 -10.39 -3.67 -6.25
C TYR A 216 -11.24 -2.61 -5.55
N VAL A 217 -10.63 -1.51 -5.10
CA VAL A 217 -11.35 -0.39 -4.48
C VAL A 217 -12.34 0.24 -5.46
N ASN A 218 -11.94 0.48 -6.70
CA ASN A 218 -12.86 1.01 -7.72
C ASN A 218 -14.00 0.05 -8.03
N LYS A 219 -13.74 -1.26 -8.11
CA LYS A 219 -14.80 -2.26 -8.25
C LYS A 219 -15.81 -2.20 -7.09
N TRP A 220 -15.34 -2.15 -5.84
CA TRP A 220 -16.24 -2.10 -4.67
C TRP A 220 -17.05 -0.81 -4.61
N LYS A 221 -16.46 0.31 -5.05
CA LYS A 221 -17.15 1.60 -5.21
C LYS A 221 -18.29 1.49 -6.22
N ASP A 222 -18.04 0.89 -7.37
CA ASP A 222 -19.04 0.71 -8.42
C ASP A 222 -20.17 -0.25 -7.99
N GLU A 223 -19.83 -1.31 -7.24
CA GLU A 223 -20.80 -2.23 -6.64
C GLU A 223 -21.71 -1.52 -5.63
N ALA A 224 -21.15 -0.62 -4.80
CA ALA A 224 -21.94 0.18 -3.87
C ALA A 224 -22.90 1.13 -4.59
N ALA A 225 -22.40 1.85 -5.61
CA ALA A 225 -23.23 2.77 -6.40
C ALA A 225 -24.38 2.06 -7.13
N ARG A 226 -24.13 0.85 -7.66
CA ARG A 226 -25.18 0.04 -8.30
C ARG A 226 -26.23 -0.45 -7.31
N ALA A 227 -25.82 -0.83 -6.10
CA ALA A 227 -26.76 -1.24 -5.06
C ALA A 227 -27.66 -0.08 -4.63
N GLU A 228 -27.10 1.12 -4.46
CA GLU A 228 -27.86 2.33 -4.13
C GLU A 228 -28.86 2.70 -5.24
N ALA A 229 -28.44 2.65 -6.50
CA ALA A 229 -29.31 2.90 -7.65
C ALA A 229 -30.46 1.88 -7.78
N ALA A 230 -30.20 0.61 -7.48
CA ALA A 230 -31.21 -0.44 -7.50
C ALA A 230 -32.28 -0.24 -6.40
N VAL A 231 -31.86 0.18 -5.20
CA VAL A 231 -32.79 0.50 -4.10
C VAL A 231 -33.63 1.73 -4.45
N ALA A 232 -33.01 2.80 -4.97
CA ALA A 232 -33.73 4.00 -5.39
C ALA A 232 -34.71 3.72 -6.55
N GLY A 233 -34.32 2.90 -7.52
CA GLY A 233 -35.20 2.49 -8.63
C GLY A 233 -36.33 1.56 -8.22
N GLY A 234 -36.11 0.68 -7.23
CA GLY A 234 -37.14 -0.20 -6.67
C GLY A 234 -38.22 0.56 -5.88
N LEU A 235 -37.82 1.60 -5.12
CA LEU A 235 -38.77 2.48 -4.42
C LEU A 235 -39.68 3.26 -5.37
N LEU A 236 -39.22 3.58 -6.59
CA LEU A 236 -40.04 4.27 -7.60
C LEU A 236 -41.05 3.35 -8.31
N LEU A 237 -40.91 2.03 -8.18
CA LEU A 237 -41.83 1.05 -8.76
C LEU A 237 -42.91 0.57 -7.79
N ASP A 238 -42.73 0.77 -6.49
CA ASP A 238 -43.70 0.40 -5.44
C ASP A 238 -44.71 1.53 -5.12
N GLU A 239 -44.46 2.75 -5.65
CA GLU A 239 -45.38 3.91 -5.53
C GLU A 239 -46.27 4.14 -6.77
N ARG A 240 -46.40 3.16 -7.68
CA ARG A 240 -47.28 3.23 -8.85
C ARG A 240 -48.28 2.08 -8.86
#